data_AF-A0A6A0GVK1-F1
#
_entry.id   AF-A0A6A0GVK1-F1
#
_cell.length_a   1.000
_cell.length_b   1.000
_cell.length_c   1.000
_cell.angle_alpha   90.00
_cell.angle_beta   90.00
_cell.angle_gamma   90.00
#
_symmetry.space_group_name_H-M   'P 1'
#
loop_
_entity.id
_entity.type
_entity.pdbx_description
1 polymer ?
#
loop_
_entity_poly.entity_id
_entity_poly.type
_entity_poly.pdbx_seq_one_letter_code
_entity_poly.pdbx_strand_id
1 'polypeptide(L)'
;MGHVSLEKKGYRVPGKGTVQVTLLNPLGTVVKMFVVMYDLSDMPCNARTFLRQRTLNMPVGASDLDPDAHQWLRYLIHLKSGLLQSL
;
A
#
# COMPACT_ATOMS: atom_id res chain seq x y z
N MET A 1 -9.53 7.16 -5.21
CA MET A 1 -8.36 6.27 -5.42
C MET A 1 -7.39 7.01 -6.32
N GLY A 2 -6.11 7.12 -5.95
CA GLY A 2 -5.09 7.66 -6.84
C GLY A 2 -4.60 6.57 -7.80
N HIS A 3 -4.37 6.93 -9.06
CA HIS A 3 -3.74 6.05 -10.05
C HIS A 3 -2.45 6.70 -10.53
N VAL A 4 -1.36 5.94 -10.54
CA VAL A 4 -0.11 6.36 -11.17
C VAL A 4 -0.05 5.67 -12.52
N SER A 5 -0.21 6.45 -13.59
CA SER A 5 -0.03 5.96 -14.95
C SER A 5 1.47 5.90 -15.24
N LEU A 6 1.98 4.68 -15.32
CA LEU A 6 3.35 4.42 -15.75
C LEU A 6 3.42 4.57 -17.28
N GLU A 7 4.60 4.85 -17.82
CA GLU A 7 4.80 5.14 -19.25
C GLU A 7 4.23 4.05 -20.18
N LYS A 8 4.10 4.38 -21.48
CA LYS A 8 3.45 3.55 -22.51
C LYS A 8 3.92 2.09 -22.60
N LYS A 9 5.12 1.76 -22.09
CA LYS A 9 5.69 0.41 -22.13
C LYS A 9 5.26 -0.49 -20.97
N GLY A 10 4.50 0.04 -20.00
CA GLY A 10 4.21 -0.65 -18.76
C GLY A 10 5.45 -0.77 -17.87
N TYR A 11 5.23 -1.17 -16.61
CA TYR A 11 6.31 -1.34 -15.63
C TYR A 11 6.25 -2.74 -15.04
N ARG A 12 7.36 -3.47 -15.12
CA ARG A 12 7.50 -4.75 -14.46
C ARG A 12 7.89 -4.52 -13.01
N VAL A 13 6.99 -4.86 -12.09
CA VAL A 13 7.30 -4.86 -10.66
C VAL A 13 8.36 -5.96 -10.39
N PRO A 14 9.49 -5.62 -9.76
CA PRO A 14 10.49 -6.61 -9.33
C PRO A 14 9.88 -7.67 -8.39
N GLY A 15 10.52 -8.84 -8.29
CA GLY A 15 10.03 -9.90 -7.39
C GLY A 15 10.25 -9.58 -5.91
N LYS A 16 11.26 -8.78 -5.56
CA LYS A 16 11.53 -8.29 -4.21
C LYS A 16 12.04 -6.86 -4.28
N GLY A 17 11.81 -6.07 -3.24
CA GLY A 17 12.36 -4.73 -3.16
C GLY A 17 11.68 -3.87 -2.10
N THR A 18 11.79 -2.56 -2.28
CA THR A 18 11.23 -1.56 -1.36
C THR A 18 10.35 -0.59 -2.13
N VAL A 19 9.16 -0.33 -1.62
CA VAL A 19 8.28 0.75 -2.10
C VAL A 19 8.34 1.90 -1.12
N GLN A 20 8.57 3.10 -1.65
CA GLN A 20 8.45 4.35 -0.90
C GLN A 20 7.18 5.09 -1.34
N VAL A 21 6.32 5.42 -0.38
CA VAL A 21 5.10 6.20 -0.60
C VAL A 21 5.15 7.47 0.25
N THR A 22 5.02 8.62 -0.39
CA THR A 22 4.95 9.91 0.28
C THR A 22 3.52 10.44 0.22
N LEU A 23 2.89 10.60 1.39
CA LEU A 23 1.60 11.25 1.53
C LEU A 23 1.81 12.75 1.73
N LEU A 24 1.31 13.54 0.79
CA LEU A 24 1.30 15.00 0.85
C LEU A 24 -0.09 15.50 1.25
N ASN A 25 -0.16 16.61 1.97
CA ASN A 25 -1.42 17.36 2.12
C ASN A 25 -1.70 18.19 0.84
N PRO A 26 -2.89 18.80 0.69
CA PRO A 26 -3.19 19.65 -0.47
C PRO A 26 -2.26 20.86 -0.66
N LEU A 27 -1.54 21.27 0.39
CA LEU A 27 -0.53 22.32 0.34
C LEU A 27 0.85 21.81 -0.12
N GLY A 28 1.00 20.51 -0.42
CA GLY A 28 2.25 19.89 -0.84
C GLY A 28 3.22 19.53 0.29
N THR A 29 2.84 19.71 1.55
CA THR A 29 3.65 19.33 2.71
C THR A 29 3.59 17.83 2.96
N VAL A 30 4.73 17.22 3.29
CA VAL A 30 4.81 15.79 3.65
C VAL A 30 4.11 15.54 4.99
N VAL A 31 3.06 14.73 4.96
CA VAL A 31 2.33 14.26 6.15
C VAL A 31 2.92 12.96 6.67
N LYS A 32 3.29 12.04 5.76
CA LYS A 32 3.86 10.74 6.13
C LYS A 32 4.65 10.13 4.98
N MET A 33 5.78 9.52 5.30
CA MET A 33 6.51 8.64 4.40
C MET A 33 6.38 7.20 4.88
N PHE A 34 6.04 6.31 3.96
CA PHE A 34 6.00 4.86 4.19
C PHE A 34 7.12 4.23 3.38
N VAL A 35 7.92 3.40 4.05
CA VAL A 35 8.96 2.58 3.42
C VAL A 35 8.59 1.14 3.71
N VAL A 36 8.24 0.41 2.66
CA VAL A 36 7.67 -0.93 2.79
C VAL A 36 8.48 -1.90 1.95
N MET A 37 9.10 -2.87 2.61
CA MET A 37 9.74 -3.99 1.93
C MET A 37 8.68 -4.96 1.46
N TYR A 38 8.88 -5.53 0.28
CA TYR A 38 7.99 -6.54 -0.29
C TYR A 38 8.79 -7.71 -0.86
N ASP A 39 8.17 -8.89 -0.80
CA ASP A 39 8.62 -10.12 -1.41
C ASP A 39 7.42 -10.80 -2.08
N LEU A 40 7.52 -11.04 -3.38
CA LEU A 40 6.46 -11.61 -4.20
C LEU A 40 6.68 -13.11 -4.47
N SER A 41 7.66 -13.74 -3.82
CA SER A 41 7.98 -15.16 -4.05
C SER A 41 6.80 -16.07 -3.75
N ASP A 42 6.01 -15.73 -2.73
CA ASP A 42 4.82 -16.48 -2.32
C ASP A 42 3.53 -15.93 -2.95
N MET A 43 3.64 -15.03 -3.94
CA MET A 43 2.48 -14.41 -4.57
C MET A 43 1.79 -15.44 -5.49
N PRO A 44 0.52 -15.79 -5.24
CA PRO A 44 -0.16 -16.82 -6.03
C PRO A 44 -0.42 -16.32 -7.45
N CYS A 45 -0.53 -17.26 -8.40
CA CYS A 45 -0.89 -16.96 -9.78
C CYS A 45 -2.19 -16.14 -9.85
N ASN A 46 -2.25 -15.17 -10.77
CA ASN A 46 -3.38 -14.26 -10.96
C ASN A 46 -3.67 -13.27 -9.82
N ALA A 47 -2.90 -13.27 -8.73
CA ALA A 47 -2.97 -12.18 -7.77
C ALA A 47 -2.52 -10.87 -8.43
N ARG A 48 -3.19 -9.77 -8.09
CA ARG A 48 -2.81 -8.41 -8.52
C ARG A 48 -2.36 -7.54 -7.38
N THR A 49 -2.75 -7.90 -6.15
CA THR A 49 -2.37 -7.16 -4.96
C THR A 49 -1.04 -7.70 -4.45
N PHE A 50 -0.05 -6.83 -4.37
CA PHE A 50 1.29 -7.20 -3.94
C PHE A 50 1.74 -6.47 -2.66
N LEU A 51 0.96 -5.47 -2.21
CA LEU A 51 1.20 -4.80 -0.93
C LEU A 51 -0.11 -4.45 -0.23
N ARG A 52 -0.21 -4.82 1.06
CA ARG A 52 -1.25 -4.39 1.99
C ARG A 52 -0.59 -3.98 3.30
N GLN A 53 -0.66 -2.69 3.64
CA GLN A 53 -0.13 -2.20 4.90
C GLN A 53 -1.22 -1.48 5.68
N ARG A 54 -1.33 -1.82 6.97
CA ARG A 54 -2.16 -1.11 7.94
C ARG A 54 -1.23 -0.40 8.91
N THR A 55 -1.49 0.88 9.16
CA THR A 55 -0.88 1.62 10.26
C THR A 55 -1.97 1.93 11.26
N LEU A 56 -1.83 1.41 12.48
CA LEU A 56 -2.76 1.63 13.58
C LEU A 56 -2.20 2.68 14.54
N ASN A 57 -3.08 3.46 15.15
CA ASN A 57 -2.76 4.34 16.28
C ASN A 57 -3.39 3.77 17.55
N MET A 58 -2.81 2.65 17.99
CA MET A 58 -3.33 1.84 19.06
C MET A 58 -3.03 2.46 20.43
N PRO A 59 -4.01 2.55 21.34
CA PRO A 59 -3.78 2.97 22.71
C PRO A 59 -2.81 2.05 23.45
N VAL A 60 -2.09 2.57 24.44
CA VAL A 60 -1.21 1.76 25.28
C VAL A 60 -2.06 0.77 26.08
N GLY A 61 -1.75 -0.53 25.98
CA GLY A 61 -2.45 -1.60 26.70
C GLY A 61 -3.67 -2.18 25.98
N ALA A 62 -4.02 -1.65 24.81
CA ALA A 62 -5.03 -2.26 23.95
C ALA A 62 -4.57 -3.61 23.37
N SER A 63 -5.47 -4.34 22.69
CA SER A 63 -5.15 -5.52 21.88
C SER A 63 -5.78 -5.42 20.48
N ASP A 64 -5.21 -6.08 19.47
CA ASP A 64 -5.83 -6.21 18.14
C ASP A 64 -7.20 -6.93 18.17
N LEU A 65 -7.50 -7.62 19.28
CA LEU A 65 -8.77 -8.29 19.54
C LEU A 65 -9.83 -7.38 20.16
N ASP A 66 -9.49 -6.14 20.51
CA ASP A 66 -10.43 -5.18 21.07
C ASP A 66 -11.57 -4.92 20.06
N PRO A 67 -12.85 -4.93 20.50
CA PRO A 67 -13.99 -4.64 19.62
C PRO A 67 -13.82 -3.30 18.88
N ASP A 68 -13.13 -2.33 19.47
CA ASP A 68 -12.90 -1.00 18.92
C ASP A 68 -11.59 -0.86 18.13
N ALA A 69 -10.84 -1.96 17.93
CA ALA A 69 -9.57 -1.94 17.19
C ALA A 69 -9.68 -1.39 15.76
N HIS A 70 -10.87 -1.50 15.16
CA HIS A 70 -11.17 -0.95 13.84
C HIS A 70 -11.07 0.59 13.80
N GLN A 71 -11.31 1.27 14.93
CA GLN A 71 -11.24 2.73 15.04
C GLN A 71 -9.79 3.25 15.05
N TRP A 72 -8.81 2.40 15.34
CA TRP A 72 -7.41 2.80 15.41
C TRP A 72 -6.72 2.82 14.06
N LEU A 73 -7.37 2.36 12.98
CA LEU A 73 -6.78 2.39 11.65
C LEU A 73 -6.55 3.82 11.18
N ARG A 74 -5.27 4.20 11.07
CA ARG A 74 -4.88 5.55 10.65
C ARG A 74 -4.57 5.62 9.16
N TYR A 75 -3.86 4.63 8.64
CA TYR A 75 -3.50 4.58 7.22
C TYR A 75 -3.64 3.16 6.69
N LEU A 76 -4.15 3.07 5.47
CA LEU A 76 -4.23 1.83 4.70
C LEU A 76 -3.58 2.05 3.35
N ILE A 77 -2.56 1.25 3.04
CA ILE A 77 -1.91 1.24 1.73
C ILE A 77 -2.28 -0.08 1.06
N HIS A 78 -2.84 0.03 -0.14
CA HIS A 78 -3.15 -1.11 -0.99
C HIS A 78 -2.60 -0.87 -2.38
N LEU A 79 -1.53 -1.58 -2.73
CA LEU A 79 -0.94 -1.51 -4.07
C LEU A 79 -1.34 -2.75 -4.87
N LYS A 80 -1.83 -2.50 -6.08
CA LYS A 80 -2.22 -3.52 -7.03
C LYS A 80 -1.75 -3.17 -8.43
N SER A 81 -1.37 -4.19 -9.21
CA SER A 81 -1.19 -4.02 -10.65
C SER A 81 -2.56 -3.85 -11.33
N GLY A 82 -2.66 -2.85 -12.21
CA GLY A 82 -3.79 -2.70 -13.11
C GLY A 82 -3.61 -3.63 -14.32
N LEU A 83 -4.70 -4.23 -14.80
CA LEU A 83 -4.69 -4.81 -16.14
C LEU A 83 -4.90 -3.64 -17.12
N LEU A 84 -4.06 -3.49 -18.13
CA LEU A 84 -4.42 -2.73 -19.32
C LEU A 84 -5.68 -3.42 -19.89
N GLN A 85 -6.84 -2.79 -19.76
CA GLN A 85 -8.00 -3.20 -20.53
C GLN A 85 -7.69 -2.83 -21.98
N SER A 86 -7.39 -3.83 -22.81
CA SER A 86 -7.41 -3.66 -24.26
C SER A 86 -8.83 -3.28 -24.65
N LEU A 87 -9.00 -2.08 -25.22
CA LEU A 87 -10.18 -1.72 -26.01
C LEU A 87 -10.13 -2.45 -27.35
#